data_AF-A0A1E5WGJ8-F1
#
_entry.id   AF-A0A1E5WGJ8-F1
#
_cell.length_a   1.000
_cell.length_b   1.000
_cell.length_c   1.000
_cell.angle_alpha   90.00
_cell.angle_beta   90.00
_cell.angle_gamma   90.00
#
_symmetry.space_group_name_H-M   'P 1'
#
loop_
_entity.id
_entity.type
_entity.pdbx_description
1 polymer ?
#
loop_
_entity_poly.entity_id
_entity_poly.type
_entity_poly.pdbx_seq_one_letter_code
_entity_poly.pdbx_strand_id
1 'polypeptide(L)'
;MQCNPVCSLCSQAQETALHLILQCPYAEVWARGSAWSNGLIQVPDQETGIEEWWNKFLNNLSKNERRLKAVVLMYVAWNLWKERNRRVFEGRSMEPMQVLQEIKAEMILRKLACGSPELF
;
A
#
# COMPACT_ATOMS: atom_id res chain seq x y z
N MET A 1 -8.74 16.89 22.02
CA MET A 1 -7.87 16.41 20.93
C MET A 1 -8.56 16.78 19.63
N GLN A 2 -8.06 17.76 18.88
CA GLN A 2 -8.65 18.11 17.58
C GLN A 2 -8.17 17.07 16.56
N CYS A 3 -9.09 16.31 15.96
CA CYS A 3 -8.77 15.55 14.76
C CYS A 3 -8.47 16.58 13.66
N ASN A 4 -7.21 16.72 13.26
CA ASN A 4 -6.89 17.44 12.04
C ASN A 4 -7.54 16.68 10.88
N PRO A 5 -8.52 17.27 10.17
CA PRO A 5 -9.20 16.58 9.08
C PRO A 5 -8.30 16.45 7.85
N VAL A 6 -7.13 17.10 7.82
CA VAL A 6 -6.20 17.09 6.68
C VAL A 6 -5.30 15.85 6.76
N CYS A 7 -5.11 15.22 5.60
CA CYS A 7 -4.23 14.07 5.43
C CYS A 7 -2.81 14.36 5.92
N SER A 8 -2.37 13.56 6.89
CA SER A 8 -1.03 13.66 7.48
C SER A 8 0.12 13.25 6.53
N LEU A 9 -0.20 12.58 5.42
CA LEU A 9 0.81 12.19 4.42
C LEU A 9 1.15 13.33 3.44
N CYS A 10 0.16 14.06 2.94
CA CYS A 10 0.36 15.09 1.91
C CYS A 10 0.05 16.52 2.37
N SER A 11 -0.69 16.70 3.46
CA SER A 11 -1.17 18.00 3.96
C SER A 11 -2.02 18.81 2.97
N GLN A 12 -2.63 18.17 1.96
CA GLN A 12 -3.30 18.85 0.84
C GLN A 12 -4.81 18.61 0.74
N ALA A 13 -5.33 17.52 1.29
CA ALA A 13 -6.74 17.12 1.16
C ALA A 13 -7.26 16.51 2.46
N GLN A 14 -8.57 16.31 2.55
CA GLN A 14 -9.19 15.64 3.69
C GLN A 14 -8.69 14.19 3.81
N GLU A 15 -8.33 13.78 5.02
CA GLU A 15 -7.93 12.41 5.30
C GLU A 15 -9.14 11.48 5.21
N THR A 16 -9.11 10.57 4.25
CA THR A 16 -10.04 9.45 4.13
C THR A 16 -9.23 8.19 3.81
N ALA A 17 -9.80 6.99 4.03
CA ALA A 17 -9.13 5.76 3.62
C ALA A 17 -8.86 5.74 2.12
N LEU A 18 -9.81 6.24 1.31
CA LEU A 18 -9.66 6.32 -0.15
C LEU A 18 -8.50 7.23 -0.53
N HIS A 19 -8.45 8.42 0.06
CA HIS A 19 -7.35 9.35 -0.17
C HIS A 19 -6.02 8.74 0.26
N LEU A 20 -5.92 8.26 1.50
CA LEU A 20 -4.68 7.72 2.06
C LEU A 20 -4.12 6.55 1.24
N ILE A 21 -4.98 5.65 0.77
CA ILE A 21 -4.55 4.42 0.10
C ILE A 21 -4.39 4.61 -1.40
N LEU A 22 -5.29 5.33 -2.08
CA LEU A 22 -5.31 5.39 -3.55
C LEU A 22 -4.98 6.78 -4.09
N GLN A 23 -5.52 7.84 -3.48
CA GLN A 23 -5.50 9.18 -4.11
C GLN A 23 -4.41 10.13 -3.61
N CYS A 24 -3.72 9.77 -2.53
CA CYS A 24 -2.73 10.64 -1.91
C CYS A 24 -1.52 10.74 -2.84
N PRO A 25 -0.94 11.93 -3.08
CA PRO A 25 0.32 12.05 -3.79
C PRO A 25 1.44 11.20 -3.17
N TYR A 26 1.42 11.05 -1.85
CA TYR A 26 2.35 10.18 -1.12
C TYR A 26 2.18 8.69 -1.46
N ALA A 27 0.99 8.28 -1.93
CA ALA A 27 0.73 6.92 -2.39
C ALA A 27 1.44 6.59 -3.72
N GLU A 28 2.35 7.45 -4.21
CA GLU A 28 3.35 7.10 -5.24
C GLU A 28 4.19 5.86 -4.90
N VAL A 29 4.16 5.39 -3.64
CA VAL A 29 4.64 4.07 -3.22
C VAL A 29 4.11 2.96 -4.15
N TRP A 30 2.87 3.07 -4.65
CA TRP A 30 2.31 2.14 -5.64
C TRP A 30 3.09 2.13 -6.95
N ALA A 31 3.45 3.30 -7.50
CA ALA A 31 4.24 3.40 -8.72
C ALA A 31 5.64 2.83 -8.53
N ARG A 32 6.28 3.13 -7.40
CA ARG A 32 7.60 2.58 -7.04
C ARG A 32 7.53 1.06 -6.84
N GLY A 33 6.46 0.56 -6.22
CA GLY A 33 6.17 -0.87 -6.06
C GLY A 33 5.91 -1.58 -7.40
N SER A 34 5.19 -0.93 -8.32
CA SER A 34 4.97 -1.43 -9.68
C SER A 34 6.29 -1.64 -10.42
N ALA A 35 7.17 -0.63 -10.39
CA ALA A 35 8.50 -0.71 -11.00
C ALA A 35 9.36 -1.83 -10.39
N TRP A 36 9.33 -1.97 -9.07
CA TRP A 36 10.06 -3.05 -8.38
C TRP A 36 9.52 -4.45 -8.72
N SER A 37 8.21 -4.59 -8.84
CA SER A 37 7.54 -5.87 -9.06
C SER A 37 7.38 -6.23 -10.55
N ASN A 38 8.04 -5.49 -11.44
CA ASN A 38 7.96 -5.64 -12.90
C ASN A 38 6.50 -5.64 -13.41
N GLY A 39 5.67 -4.74 -12.86
CA GLY A 39 4.27 -4.56 -13.26
C GLY A 39 3.26 -5.50 -12.61
N LEU A 40 3.69 -6.39 -11.69
CA LEU A 40 2.76 -7.26 -10.94
C LEU A 40 1.75 -6.43 -10.12
N ILE A 41 2.23 -5.35 -9.51
CA ILE A 41 1.42 -4.31 -8.91
C ILE A 41 1.12 -3.26 -9.97
N GLN A 42 -0.13 -2.84 -10.09
CA GLN A 42 -0.48 -1.70 -10.94
C GLN A 42 -0.72 -0.47 -10.07
N VAL A 43 -0.55 0.71 -10.66
CA VAL A 43 -0.88 1.97 -9.98
C VAL A 43 -2.40 2.09 -9.90
N PRO A 44 -2.97 2.36 -8.72
CA PRO A 44 -4.40 2.60 -8.60
C PRO A 44 -4.87 3.74 -9.49
N ASP A 45 -6.07 3.57 -10.04
CA ASP A 45 -6.80 4.66 -10.67
C ASP A 45 -7.32 5.61 -9.58
N GLN A 46 -7.14 6.91 -9.80
CA GLN A 46 -7.50 7.97 -8.85
C GLN A 46 -9.02 8.15 -8.74
N GLU A 47 -9.79 7.68 -9.73
CA GLU A 47 -11.24 7.90 -9.83
C GLU A 47 -12.09 6.75 -9.28
N THR A 48 -11.47 5.64 -8.86
CA THR A 48 -12.19 4.44 -8.39
C THR A 48 -12.28 4.34 -6.86
N GLY A 49 -13.39 3.80 -6.35
CA GLY A 49 -13.52 3.46 -4.92
C GLY A 49 -12.61 2.28 -4.53
N ILE A 50 -12.29 2.14 -3.23
CA ILE A 50 -11.40 1.07 -2.73
C ILE A 50 -11.90 -0.33 -3.11
N GLU A 51 -13.19 -0.60 -2.96
CA GLU A 51 -13.77 -1.91 -3.27
C GLU A 51 -13.70 -2.24 -4.76
N GLU A 52 -14.07 -1.27 -5.61
CA GLU A 52 -14.00 -1.43 -7.06
C GLU A 52 -12.56 -1.64 -7.53
N TRP A 53 -11.63 -0.84 -7.02
CA TRP A 53 -10.20 -1.00 -7.26
C TRP A 53 -9.70 -2.39 -6.88
N TRP A 54 -10.04 -2.85 -5.67
CA TRP A 54 -9.64 -4.16 -5.16
C TRP A 54 -10.15 -5.30 -6.05
N ASN A 55 -11.44 -5.27 -6.39
CA ASN A 55 -12.07 -6.27 -7.23
C ASN A 55 -11.48 -6.27 -8.64
N LYS A 56 -11.29 -5.09 -9.26
CA LYS A 56 -10.68 -4.94 -10.59
C LYS A 56 -9.28 -5.54 -10.64
N PHE A 57 -8.47 -5.31 -9.62
CA PHE A 57 -7.08 -5.77 -9.59
C PHE A 57 -6.93 -7.27 -9.37
N LEU A 58 -7.91 -7.91 -8.74
CA LEU A 58 -7.89 -9.34 -8.43
C LEU A 58 -8.73 -10.20 -9.39
N ASN A 59 -9.45 -9.57 -10.32
CA ASN A 59 -10.26 -10.26 -11.31
C ASN A 59 -9.41 -11.01 -12.36
N ASN A 60 -9.97 -12.07 -12.94
CA ASN A 60 -9.35 -12.87 -14.02
C ASN A 60 -7.96 -13.47 -13.72
N LEU A 61 -7.54 -13.53 -12.45
CA LEU A 61 -6.31 -14.18 -12.02
C LEU A 61 -6.57 -15.62 -11.57
N SER A 62 -5.59 -16.52 -11.77
CA SER A 62 -5.61 -17.82 -11.10
C SER A 62 -5.62 -17.66 -9.58
N LYS A 63 -6.03 -18.70 -8.85
CA LYS A 63 -6.08 -18.68 -7.38
C LYS A 63 -4.74 -18.27 -6.76
N ASN A 64 -3.64 -18.76 -7.32
CA ASN A 64 -2.29 -18.52 -6.82
C ASN A 64 -1.81 -17.10 -7.12
N GLU A 65 -2.02 -16.61 -8.34
CA GLU A 65 -1.72 -15.21 -8.71
C GLU A 65 -2.56 -14.23 -7.91
N ARG A 66 -3.86 -14.51 -7.73
CA ARG A 66 -4.77 -13.70 -6.92
C ARG A 66 -4.28 -13.59 -5.48
N ARG A 67 -3.87 -14.71 -4.87
CA ARG A 67 -3.34 -14.73 -3.50
C ARG A 67 -2.06 -13.91 -3.39
N LEU A 68 -1.11 -14.11 -4.31
CA LEU A 68 0.14 -13.35 -4.31
C LEU A 68 -0.13 -11.84 -4.47
N LYS A 69 -0.95 -11.47 -5.46
CA LYS A 69 -1.28 -10.06 -5.72
C LYS A 69 -2.00 -9.43 -4.53
N ALA A 70 -3.00 -10.13 -3.95
CA ALA A 70 -3.71 -9.64 -2.77
C ALA A 70 -2.76 -9.40 -1.58
N VAL A 71 -1.83 -10.33 -1.30
CA VAL A 71 -0.83 -10.15 -0.24
C VAL A 71 -0.01 -8.89 -0.49
N VAL A 72 0.49 -8.69 -1.71
CA VAL A 72 1.29 -7.51 -2.04
C VAL A 72 0.48 -6.22 -1.88
N LEU A 73 -0.77 -6.18 -2.38
CA LEU A 73 -1.66 -5.03 -2.21
C LEU A 73 -1.89 -4.71 -0.72
N MET A 74 -2.11 -5.74 0.10
CA MET A 74 -2.29 -5.58 1.55
C MET A 74 -1.04 -5.00 2.22
N TYR A 75 0.16 -5.46 1.86
CA TYR A 75 1.40 -4.94 2.43
C TYR A 75 1.62 -3.46 2.11
N VAL A 76 1.34 -3.03 0.88
CA VAL A 76 1.47 -1.62 0.49
C VAL A 76 0.43 -0.76 1.23
N ALA A 77 -0.84 -1.17 1.22
CA ALA A 77 -1.91 -0.48 1.93
C ALA A 77 -1.62 -0.36 3.43
N TRP A 78 -1.15 -1.46 4.04
CA TRP A 78 -0.75 -1.50 5.45
C TRP A 78 0.39 -0.53 5.75
N ASN A 79 1.43 -0.50 4.91
CA ASN A 79 2.59 0.37 5.15
C ASN A 79 2.28 1.85 4.92
N LEU A 80 1.36 2.19 4.02
CA LEU A 80 0.83 3.56 3.92
C LEU A 80 0.09 3.98 5.20
N TRP A 81 -0.74 3.11 5.75
CA TRP A 81 -1.41 3.34 7.02
C TRP A 81 -0.43 3.45 8.19
N LYS A 82 0.57 2.57 8.23
CA LYS A 82 1.65 2.57 9.22
C LYS A 82 2.46 3.88 9.17
N GLU A 83 2.79 4.37 7.97
CA GLU A 83 3.47 5.66 7.81
C GLU A 83 2.60 6.84 8.27
N ARG A 84 1.30 6.83 7.97
CA ARG A 84 0.37 7.82 8.52
C ARG A 84 0.40 7.82 10.04
N ASN A 85 0.34 6.64 10.67
CA ASN A 85 0.41 6.53 12.13
C ASN A 85 1.77 7.01 12.67
N ARG A 86 2.88 6.70 12.00
CA ARG A 86 4.21 7.18 12.37
C ARG A 86 4.26 8.71 12.42
N ARG A 87 3.68 9.39 11.42
CA ARG A 87 3.60 10.86 11.41
C ARG A 87 2.74 11.41 12.52
N VAL A 88 1.57 10.81 12.76
CA VAL A 88 0.61 11.28 13.76
C VAL A 88 1.09 11.06 15.19
N PHE A 89 1.66 9.88 15.48
CA PHE A 89 1.97 9.48 16.86
C PHE A 89 3.44 9.67 17.24
N GLU A 90 4.36 9.59 16.27
CA GLU A 90 5.80 9.71 16.55
C GLU A 90 6.39 11.04 16.07
N GLY A 91 5.64 11.83 15.28
CA GLY A 91 6.15 13.07 14.68
C GLY A 91 7.30 12.84 13.70
N ARG A 92 7.41 11.62 13.16
CA ARG A 92 8.46 11.22 12.21
C ARG A 92 7.85 10.94 10.85
N SER A 93 8.58 11.28 9.79
CA SER A 93 8.18 11.00 8.42
C SER A 93 9.28 10.27 7.67
N MET A 94 8.86 9.38 6.77
CA MET A 94 9.74 8.76 5.80
C MET A 94 9.38 9.21 4.38
N GLU A 95 10.36 9.15 3.49
CA GLU A 95 10.14 9.29 2.05
C GLU A 95 9.45 8.03 1.48
N PRO A 96 8.67 8.13 0.41
CA PRO A 96 7.98 6.99 -0.20
C PRO A 96 8.90 5.82 -0.56
N MET A 97 10.15 6.11 -0.96
CA MET A 97 11.16 5.09 -1.21
C MET A 97 11.56 4.33 0.06
N GLN A 98 11.65 5.00 1.21
CA GLN A 98 11.96 4.34 2.49
C GLN A 98 10.81 3.43 2.93
N VAL A 99 9.55 3.86 2.75
CA VAL A 99 8.37 3.00 2.99
C VAL A 99 8.39 1.77 2.08
N LEU A 100 8.77 1.92 0.81
CA LEU A 100 8.94 0.78 -0.09
C LEU A 100 10.02 -0.19 0.39
N GLN A 101 11.12 0.30 0.96
CA GLN A 101 12.14 -0.58 1.54
C GLN A 101 11.62 -1.33 2.77
N GLU A 102 10.81 -0.71 3.63
CA GLU A 102 10.14 -1.43 4.73
C GLU A 102 9.22 -2.53 4.20
N ILE A 103 8.41 -2.24 3.17
CA ILE A 103 7.53 -3.24 2.54
C ILE A 103 8.34 -4.45 2.05
N LYS A 104 9.45 -4.21 1.33
CA LYS A 104 10.33 -5.28 0.83
C LYS A 104 10.91 -6.10 1.98
N ALA A 105 11.41 -5.44 3.01
CA ALA A 105 11.97 -6.09 4.18
C ALA A 105 10.92 -6.96 4.91
N GLU A 106 9.72 -6.43 5.14
CA GLU A 106 8.61 -7.16 5.77
C GLU A 106 8.20 -8.39 4.96
N MET A 107 8.14 -8.28 3.62
CA MET A 107 7.82 -9.40 2.74
C MET A 107 8.92 -10.47 2.74
N ILE A 108 10.19 -10.07 2.75
CA ILE A 108 11.33 -11.00 2.86
C ILE A 108 11.29 -11.73 4.21
N LEU A 109 11.12 -10.99 5.31
CA LEU A 109 11.02 -11.56 6.65
C LEU A 109 9.84 -12.53 6.75
N ARG A 110 8.68 -12.19 6.18
CA ARG A 110 7.53 -13.10 6.15
C ARG A 110 7.85 -14.38 5.38
N LYS A 111 8.54 -14.28 4.24
CA LYS A 111 8.99 -15.43 3.46
C LYS A 111 9.96 -16.32 4.22
N LEU A 112 10.88 -15.73 4.99
CA LEU A 112 11.84 -16.47 5.81
C LEU A 112 11.19 -17.13 7.02
N ALA A 113 10.25 -16.46 7.68
CA ALA A 113 9.60 -16.96 8.89
C ALA A 113 8.52 -18.00 8.63
N CYS A 114 7.82 -17.91 7.49
CA CYS A 114 6.63 -18.74 7.22
C CYS A 114 6.67 -19.45 5.86
N GLY A 115 7.81 -19.40 5.16
CA GLY A 115 7.90 -19.84 3.77
C GLY A 115 7.27 -18.85 2.79
N SER A 116 7.51 -19.07 1.49
CA SER A 116 6.66 -18.47 0.45
C SER A 116 5.21 -18.89 0.72
N PRO A 117 4.17 -18.10 0.37
CA PRO A 117 2.81 -18.61 0.42
C PRO A 117 2.78 -19.95 -0.31
N GLU A 118 2.58 -21.04 0.42
CA GLU A 118 2.65 -22.37 -0.15
C GLU A 118 1.62 -22.45 -1.28
N LEU A 119 2.16 -22.61 -2.48
CA LEU A 119 1.46 -23.03 -3.68
C LEU A 119 1.09 -24.49 -3.43
N PHE A 120 -0.14 -24.74 -2.98
CA PHE A 120 -0.75 -26.05 -3.14
C PHE A 120 -1.25 -26.18 -4.59
#